data_AF-A0A9X5XKG3-F1
#
_entry.id   AF-A0A9X5XKG3-F1
#
_cell.length_a   1.000
_cell.length_b   1.000
_cell.length_c   1.000
_cell.angle_alpha   90.00
_cell.angle_beta   90.00
_cell.angle_gamma   90.00
#
_symmetry.space_group_name_H-M   'P 1'
#
loop_
_entity.id
_entity.type
_entity.pdbx_description
1 polymer ?
#
loop_
_entity_poly.entity_id
_entity_poly.type
_entity_poly.pdbx_seq_one_letter_code
_entity_poly.pdbx_strand_id
1 'polypeptide(L)' 'MTSRPVLLVIAHGSRDPRHAATVHALVRRVRARRPGLRVETGFLDFNIPSVPGVLESLAAEGVRDVVALPL' A
#
# COMPACT_ATOMS: atom_id res chain seq x y z
N MET A 1 -4.87 -20.49 12.25
CA MET A 1 -5.36 -19.90 10.98
C MET A 1 -4.30 -18.92 10.50
N THR A 2 -3.66 -19.16 9.37
CA THR A 2 -2.70 -18.19 8.83
C THR A 2 -3.48 -16.99 8.31
N SER A 3 -3.16 -15.80 8.82
CA SER A 3 -3.74 -14.56 8.29
C SER A 3 -3.29 -14.40 6.84
N ARG A 4 -4.17 -13.87 5.97
CA ARG A 4 -3.75 -13.53 4.60
C ARG A 4 -2.75 -12.37 4.66
N PRO A 5 -1.66 -12.41 3.89
CA PRO A 5 -0.70 -11.31 3.89
C PRO A 5 -1.36 -10.02 3.39
N VAL A 6 -0.90 -8.90 3.92
CA VAL A 6 -1.28 -7.58 3.43
C VAL A 6 -0.48 -7.28 2.16
N LEU A 7 -1.15 -6.81 1.10
CA LEU A 7 -0.45 -6.34 -0.10
C LEU A 7 -0.06 -4.87 0.10
N LEU A 8 1.23 -4.58 0.13
CA LEU A 8 1.75 -3.21 0.13
C LEU A 8 2.17 -2.82 -1.28
N VAL A 9 1.39 -1.93 -1.90
CA VAL A 9 1.74 -1.33 -3.19
C VAL A 9 2.71 -0.18 -2.95
N ILE A 10 3.91 -0.27 -3.52
CA ILE A 10 4.99 0.70 -3.35
C ILE A 10 5.15 1.48 -4.64
N ALA A 11 4.94 2.79 -4.57
CA ALA A 11 5.23 3.69 -5.68
C ALA A 11 6.38 4.63 -5.30
N HIS A 12 7.11 5.15 -6.30
CA HIS A 12 8.18 6.11 -6.02
C HIS A 12 7.62 7.38 -5.35
N GLY A 13 6.47 7.85 -5.82
CA GLY A 13 5.89 9.13 -5.41
C GLY A 13 6.35 10.27 -6.32
N SER A 14 5.65 11.39 -6.29
CA SER A 14 5.94 12.54 -7.15
C SER A 14 5.38 13.84 -6.58
N ARG A 15 5.97 14.96 -7.00
CA ARG A 15 5.41 16.31 -6.80
C ARG A 15 4.19 16.58 -7.69
N ASP A 16 4.04 15.83 -8.79
CA ASP A 16 2.84 15.91 -9.62
C ASP A 16 1.69 15.16 -8.94
N PRO A 17 0.59 15.85 -8.55
CA PRO A 17 -0.53 15.21 -7.86
C PRO A 17 -1.23 14.12 -8.70
N ARG A 18 -1.08 14.14 -10.03
CA ARG A 18 -1.66 13.12 -10.92
C ARG A 18 -1.03 11.74 -10.71
N HIS A 19 0.23 11.68 -10.27
CA HIS A 19 0.91 10.42 -9.96
C HIS A 19 0.20 9.69 -8.81
N ALA A 20 0.06 10.35 -7.65
CA ALA A 20 -0.59 9.77 -6.49
C ALA A 20 -2.06 9.43 -6.79
N ALA A 21 -2.77 10.29 -7.52
CA ALA A 21 -4.14 10.00 -7.95
C ALA A 21 -4.24 8.71 -8.79
N THR A 22 -3.29 8.47 -9.69
CA THR A 22 -3.23 7.25 -10.52
C THR A 22 -2.97 6.00 -9.68
N VAL A 23 -2.01 6.06 -8.75
CA VAL A 23 -1.72 4.94 -7.83
C VAL A 23 -2.94 4.61 -6.97
N HIS A 24 -3.60 5.62 -6.40
CA HIS A 24 -4.82 5.40 -5.61
C HIS A 24 -5.98 4.86 -6.44
N ALA A 25 -6.13 5.27 -7.71
CA ALA A 25 -7.12 4.71 -8.61
C ALA A 25 -6.87 3.22 -8.88
N LEU A 26 -5.61 2.83 -9.11
CA LEU A 26 -5.23 1.42 -9.25
C LEU A 26 -5.56 0.62 -7.98
N VAL A 27 -5.15 1.10 -6.81
CA VAL A 27 -5.39 0.41 -5.53
C VAL A 27 -6.89 0.24 -5.24
N ARG A 28 -7.72 1.26 -5.49
CA ARG A 28 -9.18 1.15 -5.41
C ARG A 28 -9.71 0.04 -6.32
N ARG A 29 -9.19 -0.05 -7.55
CA ARG A 29 -9.58 -1.06 -8.54
C ARG A 29 -9.19 -2.48 -8.11
N VAL A 30 -8.04 -2.64 -7.44
CA VAL A 30 -7.62 -3.93 -6.85
C VAL A 30 -8.54 -4.32 -5.69
N ARG A 31 -8.77 -3.41 -4.74
CA ARG A 31 -9.67 -3.65 -3.59
C ARG A 31 -11.07 -4.07 -4.04
N ALA A 32 -11.62 -3.40 -5.05
CA ALA A 32 -12.93 -3.74 -5.63
C ALA A 32 -12.96 -5.16 -6.26
N ARG A 33 -11.86 -5.60 -6.89
CA ARG A 33 -11.75 -6.96 -7.47
C ARG A 33 -11.43 -8.03 -6.44
N ARG A 34 -10.93 -7.65 -5.26
CA ARG A 34 -10.45 -8.58 -4.22
C ARG A 34 -10.92 -8.12 -2.83
N PRO A 35 -12.24 -8.18 -2.51
CA PRO A 35 -12.79 -7.61 -1.28
C PRO A 35 -12.20 -8.15 0.02
N GLY A 36 -11.66 -9.37 0.01
CA GLY A 36 -11.00 -10.01 1.16
C GLY A 36 -9.48 -9.87 1.21
N LEU A 37 -8.89 -9.00 0.39
CA LEU A 37 -7.46 -8.68 0.40
C LEU A 37 -7.28 -7.27 0.97
N ARG A 38 -6.55 -7.16 2.09
CA ARG A 38 -6.08 -5.87 2.57
C ARG A 38 -4.96 -5.40 1.65
N VAL A 39 -5.12 -4.19 1.12
CA VAL A 39 -4.15 -3.55 0.22
C VAL A 39 -3.82 -2.19 0.80
N GLU A 40 -2.56 -1.90 1.04
CA GLU A 40 -2.07 -0.59 1.46
C GLU A 40 -1.21 0.05 0.36
N THR A 41 -0.98 1.36 0.45
CA THR A 41 -0.13 2.11 -0.47
C THR A 41 0.95 2.81 0.32
N GLY A 42 2.22 2.66 -0.08
CA GLY A 42 3.34 3.40 0.49
C GLY A 42 4.15 4.09 -0.62
N PHE A 43 4.72 5.24 -0.29
CA PHE A 43 5.57 6.00 -1.21
C PHE A 43 7.02 6.05 -0.72
N LEU A 44 7.98 6.07 -1.65
CA LEU A 44 9.40 6.22 -1.34
C LEU A 44 9.76 7.68 -1.06
N ASP A 45 9.22 8.60 -1.86
CA ASP A 45 9.48 10.04 -1.80
C ASP A 45 8.21 10.86 -2.08
N PHE A 46 8.25 12.16 -1.77
CA PHE A 46 7.27 13.22 -2.12
C PHE A 46 5.83 13.09 -1.61
N ASN A 47 5.32 11.89 -1.37
CA ASN A 47 3.95 11.63 -0.96
C ASN A 47 3.92 10.82 0.34
N ILE A 48 2.79 10.89 1.03
CA ILE A 48 2.50 10.11 2.24
C ILE A 48 1.28 9.21 2.01
N PRO A 49 1.17 8.08 2.72
CA PRO A 49 2.11 7.59 3.74
C PRO A 49 3.40 7.01 3.12
N SER A 50 4.52 7.15 3.85
CA SER A 50 5.81 6.56 3.43
C SER A 50 5.80 5.05 3.64
N VAL A 51 6.63 4.31 2.90
CA VAL A 51 6.76 2.84 3.10
C VAL A 51 7.08 2.48 4.56
N PRO A 52 8.05 3.13 5.24
CA PRO A 52 8.29 2.88 6.66
C PRO A 52 7.06 3.15 7.54
N GLY A 53 6.36 4.27 7.31
CA GLY A 53 5.18 4.61 8.11
C GLY A 53 4.02 3.61 7.96
N VAL A 54 3.82 3.07 6.75
CA VAL A 54 2.84 2.00 6.54
C VAL A 54 3.25 0.72 7.26
N LEU A 55 4.52 0.31 7.16
CA LEU A 55 5.02 -0.90 7.82
C LEU A 55 4.97 -0.78 9.35
N GLU A 56 5.28 0.39 9.91
CA GLU A 56 5.15 0.68 11.33
C GLU A 56 3.70 0.56 11.81
N SER A 57 2.75 1.16 11.08
CA SER A 57 1.31 1.02 11.37
C SER A 57 0.86 -0.44 11.33
N LEU A 58 1.25 -1.17 10.30
CA LEU A 58 0.91 -2.59 10.15
C LEU A 58 1.50 -3.42 11.30
N ALA A 59 2.75 -3.16 11.69
CA ALA A 59 3.39 -3.85 12.80
C ALA A 59 2.69 -3.57 14.14
N ALA A 60 2.27 -2.31 14.38
CA ALA A 60 1.50 -1.92 15.56
C ALA A 60 0.12 -2.60 15.61
N GLU A 61 -0.48 -2.89 14.46
CA GLU A 61 -1.73 -3.67 14.34
C GLU A 61 -1.52 -5.19 14.47
N GLY A 62 -0.28 -5.66 14.67
CA GLY A 62 0.04 -7.08 14.79
C GLY A 62 0.19 -7.82 13.47
N VAL A 63 0.20 -7.12 12.32
CA VAL A 63 0.47 -7.73 11.02
C VAL A 63 1.94 -8.15 10.94
N ARG A 64 2.18 -9.39 10.55
CA ARG A 64 3.53 -9.97 10.41
C ARG A 64 3.87 -10.46 9.01
N ASP A 65 2.85 -10.60 8.14
CA ASP A 65 3.02 -11.05 6.76
C ASP A 65 2.58 -9.95 5.79
N VAL A 66 3.54 -9.46 5.00
CA VAL A 66 3.33 -8.42 3.98
C VAL A 66 3.96 -8.87 2.67
N VAL A 67 3.25 -8.66 1.57
CA VAL A 67 3.80 -8.79 0.21
C VAL A 67 4.03 -7.38 -0.34
N ALA A 68 5.30 -7.05 -0.63
CA ALA A 68 5.65 -5.78 -1.26
C ALA A 68 5.54 -5.90 -2.79
N LEU A 69 4.81 -4.97 -3.41
CA LEU A 69 4.64 -4.88 -4.86
C LEU A 69 5.12 -3.51 -5.35
N PRO A 70 6.33 -3.41 -5.93
CA PRO A 70 6.80 -2.20 -6.60
C PRO A 70 5.99 -1.90 -7.87
N LEU A 71 5.69 -0.62 -8.12
CA LEU A 71 5.07 -0.09 -9.35
C LEU A 71 6.05 0.67 -10.23
#